data_AF-F7X3J0-F1
#
_entry.id   AF-F7X3J0-F1
#
_cell.length_a   1.000
_cell.length_b   1.000
_cell.length_c   1.000
_cell.angle_alpha   90.00
_cell.angle_beta   90.00
_cell.angle_gamma   90.00
#
_symmetry.space_group_name_H-M   'P 1'
#
loop_
_entity.id
_entity.type
_entity.pdbx_description
1 polymer ?
#
loop_
_entity_poly.entity_id
_entity_poly.type
_entity_poly.pdbx_seq_one_letter_code
_entity_poly.pdbx_strand_id
1 'polypeptide(L)' 'MSSKYDGLTPKEADDLMVGTIGSIVCEELVTARSMTPEQWDEHDIFRRSHEIASAIYYAVENRRRGAPSA' A
#
# COMPACT_ATOMS: atom_id res chain seq x y z
N MET A 1 -10.30 13.59 -12.32
CA MET A 1 -9.28 12.53 -12.54
C MET A 1 -10.02 11.22 -12.60
N SER A 2 -9.77 10.40 -13.62
CA SER A 2 -10.32 9.04 -13.71
C SER A 2 -9.69 8.18 -12.62
N SER A 3 -10.50 7.39 -11.92
CA SER A 3 -10.01 6.45 -10.92
C SER A 3 -9.28 5.31 -11.62
N LYS A 4 -8.22 4.79 -11.01
CA LYS A 4 -7.53 3.59 -11.49
C LYS A 4 -8.44 2.34 -11.50
N TYR A 5 -9.61 2.45 -10.86
CA TYR A 5 -10.64 1.43 -10.77
C TYR A 5 -11.77 1.60 -11.80
N ASP A 6 -11.78 2.68 -12.59
CA ASP A 6 -12.84 2.94 -13.56
C ASP A 6 -12.91 1.82 -14.61
N GLY A 7 -14.09 1.22 -14.77
CA GLY A 7 -14.34 0.15 -15.73
C GLY A 7 -13.83 -1.23 -15.32
N LEU A 8 -13.21 -1.37 -14.15
CA LEU A 8 -12.82 -2.67 -13.62
C LEU A 8 -14.03 -3.44 -13.07
N THR A 9 -14.02 -4.76 -13.27
CA THR A 9 -14.90 -5.65 -12.52
C THR A 9 -14.52 -5.64 -11.03
N PRO A 10 -15.43 -6.05 -10.12
CA PRO A 10 -15.12 -6.13 -8.69
C PRO A 10 -13.87 -6.96 -8.38
N LYS A 11 -13.66 -8.06 -9.11
CA LYS A 11 -12.48 -8.92 -8.95
C LYS A 11 -11.20 -8.22 -9.39
N GLU A 12 -11.19 -7.59 -10.57
CA GLU A 12 -10.01 -6.84 -11.05
C GLU A 12 -9.66 -5.68 -10.13
N ALA A 13 -10.68 -5.03 -9.56
CA ALA A 13 -10.48 -4.00 -8.56
C ALA A 13 -9.87 -4.58 -7.26
N ASP A 14 -10.34 -5.74 -6.79
CA ASP A 14 -9.74 -6.42 -5.63
C ASP A 14 -8.28 -6.84 -5.92
N ASP A 15 -8.01 -7.40 -7.10
CA ASP A 15 -6.67 -7.81 -7.53
C ASP A 15 -5.73 -6.60 -7.61
N LEU A 16 -6.21 -5.44 -8.10
CA LEU A 16 -5.44 -4.19 -8.11
C LEU A 16 -5.12 -3.69 -6.69
N MET A 17 -6.08 -3.76 -5.76
CA MET A 17 -5.85 -3.40 -4.36
C MET A 17 -4.80 -4.32 -3.73
N VAL A 18 -4.93 -5.64 -3.90
CA VAL A 18 -3.99 -6.64 -3.39
C VAL A 18 -2.59 -6.41 -3.98
N GLY A 19 -2.47 -6.19 -5.28
CA GLY A 19 -1.19 -5.91 -5.95
C GLY A 19 -0.54 -4.62 -5.45
N THR A 20 -1.33 -3.58 -5.17
CA THR A 20 -0.85 -2.32 -4.60
C THR A 20 -0.29 -2.52 -3.19
N ILE A 21 -1.04 -3.21 -2.32
CA ILE A 21 -0.59 -3.53 -0.95
C ILE A 21 0.67 -4.41 -0.98
N GLY A 22 0.69 -5.42 -1.85
CA GLY A 22 1.84 -6.30 -2.03
C GLY A 22 3.10 -5.52 -2.45
N SER A 23 2.96 -4.55 -3.36
CA SER A 23 4.07 -3.70 -3.80
C SER A 23 4.64 -2.86 -2.64
N ILE A 24 3.77 -2.24 -1.83
CA ILE A 24 4.17 -1.49 -0.64
C ILE A 24 4.99 -2.39 0.30
N VAL A 25 4.46 -3.55 0.66
CA VAL A 25 5.15 -4.47 1.59
C VAL A 25 6.48 -4.96 1.02
N CYS A 26 6.54 -5.29 -0.28
CA CYS A 26 7.77 -5.72 -0.93
C CYS A 26 8.84 -4.63 -0.91
N GLU A 27 8.50 -3.37 -1.20
CA GLU A 27 9.44 -2.25 -1.15
C GLU A 27 9.99 -2.01 0.26
N GLU A 28 9.14 -2.12 1.29
CA GLU A 28 9.57 -2.02 2.68
C GLU A 28 10.51 -3.15 3.08
N LEU A 29 10.22 -4.39 2.65
CA LEU A 29 11.10 -5.52 2.91
C LEU A 29 12.46 -5.38 2.21
N VAL A 30 12.48 -4.86 0.99
CA VAL A 30 13.73 -4.57 0.28
C VAL A 30 14.53 -3.50 1.03
N THR A 31 13.87 -2.42 1.45
CA THR A 31 14.49 -1.34 2.23
C THR A 31 15.09 -1.89 3.52
N ALA A 32 14.28 -2.58 4.32
CA ALA A 32 14.69 -3.21 5.58
C ALA A 32 15.89 -4.15 5.41
N ARG A 33 15.92 -4.96 4.34
CA ARG A 33 17.03 -5.86 4.03
C ARG A 33 18.32 -5.15 3.62
N SER A 34 18.21 -3.93 3.09
CA SER A 34 19.36 -3.13 2.67
C SER A 34 19.97 -2.26 3.77
N MET A 35 19.29 -2.16 4.93
CA MET A 35 19.72 -1.32 6.03
C MET A 35 20.88 -1.93 6.82
N THR A 36 21.87 -1.09 7.16
CA THR A 36 22.94 -1.44 8.10
C THR A 36 22.43 -1.42 9.55
N PRO A 37 23.16 -2.01 10.51
CA PRO A 37 22.79 -1.94 11.92
C PRO A 37 22.59 -0.51 12.45
N GLU A 38 23.46 0.44 12.07
CA GLU A 38 23.35 1.84 12.48
C GLU A 38 22.09 2.49 11.92
N GLN A 39 21.73 2.17 10.67
CA GLN A 39 20.50 2.64 10.05
C GLN A 39 19.26 2.06 10.73
N TRP A 40 19.34 0.83 11.25
CA TRP A 40 18.29 0.22 12.06
C TRP A 40 18.13 0.93 13.41
N ASP A 41 19.22 1.30 14.06
CA ASP A 41 19.20 2.02 15.35
C ASP A 41 18.64 3.44 15.22
N GLU A 42 18.95 4.13 14.11
CA GLU A 42 18.42 5.45 13.79
C GLU A 42 17.02 5.40 13.16
N HIS A 43 16.51 4.21 12.85
CA HIS A 43 15.23 4.04 12.18
C HIS A 43 14.08 4.41 13.12
N ASP A 44 13.32 5.46 12.78
CA ASP A 44 12.08 5.77 13.48
C ASP A 44 10.98 4.78 13.09
N ILE A 45 10.94 3.66 13.83
CA ILE A 45 9.99 2.57 13.63
C ILE A 45 8.55 3.08 13.77
N PHE A 46 8.27 4.03 14.66
CA PHE A 46 6.91 4.53 14.87
C PHE A 46 6.41 5.30 13.66
N ARG A 47 7.19 6.27 13.18
CA ARG A 47 6.84 7.04 11.98
C ARG A 47 6.74 6.13 10.77
N ARG A 48 7.71 5.23 10.56
CA ARG A 48 7.71 4.35 9.39
C ARG A 48 6.52 3.39 9.40
N SER A 49 6.22 2.78 10.54
CA SER A 49 5.05 1.91 10.68
C SER A 49 3.75 2.67 10.40
N HIS A 50 3.66 3.93 10.84
CA HIS A 50 2.51 4.78 10.57
C HIS A 50 2.36 5.11 9.07
N GLU A 51 3.46 5.37 8.37
CA GLU A 51 3.47 5.61 6.92
C GLU A 51 2.99 4.38 6.14
N ILE A 52 3.51 3.19 6.47
CA ILE A 52 3.11 1.93 5.84
C ILE A 52 1.63 1.63 6.07
N ALA A 53 1.17 1.74 7.33
CA ALA A 53 -0.23 1.54 7.68
C ALA A 53 -1.14 2.53 6.94
N SER A 54 -0.72 3.79 6.82
CA SER A 54 -1.46 4.82 6.08
C SER A 54 -1.54 4.51 4.59
N ALA A 55 -0.44 4.04 3.98
CA ALA A 55 -0.43 3.66 2.57
C ALA A 55 -1.39 2.49 2.29
N ILE A 56 -1.41 1.48 3.16
CA ILE A 56 -2.35 0.35 3.08
C ILE A 56 -3.79 0.84 3.26
N TYR A 57 -4.04 1.71 4.25
CA TYR A 57 -5.36 2.31 4.47
C TYR A 57 -5.90 3.01 3.22
N TYR A 58 -5.07 3.84 2.56
CA TYR A 58 -5.48 4.53 1.35
C TYR A 58 -5.71 3.58 0.17
N ALA A 59 -4.96 2.48 0.05
CA ALA A 59 -5.22 1.47 -0.97
C ALA A 59 -6.64 0.87 -0.81
N VAL A 60 -7.03 0.55 0.41
CA VAL A 60 -8.36 0.04 0.75
C VAL A 60 -9.45 1.09 0.52
N GLU A 61 -9.24 2.32 0.99
CA GLU A 61 -10.20 3.42 0.77
C GLU A 61 -10.41 3.71 -0.71
N ASN A 62 -9.36 3.68 -1.52
CA ASN A 62 -9.45 3.90 -2.96
C ASN A 62 -10.24 2.80 -3.65
N ARG A 63 -10.03 1.53 -3.25
CA ARG A 63 -10.84 0.40 -3.73
C ARG A 63 -12.31 0.53 -3.34
N ARG A 64 -12.60 0.98 -2.11
CA ARG A 64 -13.97 1.21 -1.62
C ARG A 64 -14.66 2.33 -2.40
N ARG A 65 -13.95 3.43 -2.67
CA ARG A 65 -14.49 4.59 -3.42
C ARG A 65 -14.64 4.32 -4.91
N GLY A 66 -13.80 3.44 -5.46
CA GLY A 66 -13.88 2.98 -6.85
C GLY A 66 -14.86 1.83 -7.08
N ALA A 67 -15.51 1.31 -6.03
CA ALA A 67 -16.55 0.30 -6.20
C ALA A 67 -17.75 0.90 -6.95
N PRO A 68 -18.36 0.20 -7.92
CA PRO A 68 -19.61 0.64 -8.52
C PRO A 68 -20.64 0.88 -7.41
N SER A 69 -21.30 2.05 -7.40
CA SER A 69 -22.46 2.25 -6.54
C SER A 69 -23.51 1.22 -6.91
N ALA A 70 -23.98 0.47 -5.91
CA ALA A 70 -25.07 -0.50 -6.06
C ALA A 70 -26.31 0.12 -6.72
#